data_AF-A0A182DXM2-F1
#
_entry.id   AF-A0A182DXM2-F1
#
_cell.length_a   1.000
_cell.length_b   1.000
_cell.length_c   1.000
_cell.angle_alpha   90.00
_cell.angle_beta   90.00
_cell.angle_gamma   90.00
#
_symmetry.space_group_name_H-M   'P 1'
#
loop_
_entity.id
_entity.type
_entity.pdbx_description
1 polymer ?
#
loop_
_entity_poly.entity_id
_entity_poly.type
_entity_poly.pdbx_seq_one_letter_code
_entity_poly.pdbx_strand_id
1 'polypeptide(L)'
;MVKKSEDKLNETFDRCLADTALKTVSAGIVGLIAAAVFKRQFPLWLGLGMGFGMGISNCRHDMRQSFIHSKQDLEQKSNLTMIEESGNTEVQPQFALGTLLISVSMDEKRVDCFDLLAFQDMLNKLRQTDDKILFELNTALPSKSFSDNVDKGEKCRSIYKELLAMRVKRMNLIQHCVDENQANITRLWKEKAPIGNIRNAQNTLRMIRSEMDVENIVNEQSEKVVHDRCRTFL
;
A
#
# COMPACT_ATOMS: atom_id res chain seq x y z
N MET A 1 7.29 34.09 6.02
CA MET A 1 8.05 33.05 6.77
C MET A 1 7.51 31.70 6.35
N VAL A 2 8.34 30.88 5.68
CA VAL A 2 7.96 29.53 5.25
C VAL A 2 7.98 28.64 6.50
N LYS A 3 6.81 28.15 6.96
CA LYS A 3 6.74 27.16 8.04
C LYS A 3 7.44 25.88 7.56
N LYS A 4 8.30 25.29 8.37
CA LYS A 4 8.99 24.05 8.04
C LYS A 4 7.94 22.93 7.99
N SER A 5 8.09 21.95 7.09
CA SER A 5 7.15 20.83 6.98
C SER A 5 7.01 20.01 8.27
N GLU A 6 8.06 19.99 9.10
CA GLU A 6 8.10 19.37 10.42
C GLU A 6 7.16 20.06 11.42
N ASP A 7 7.07 21.40 11.38
CA ASP A 7 6.21 22.17 12.29
C ASP A 7 4.73 21.87 12.03
N LYS A 8 4.36 21.70 10.75
CA LYS A 8 2.99 21.35 10.33
C LYS A 8 2.62 19.92 10.70
N LEU A 9 3.57 18.99 10.61
CA LEU A 9 3.40 17.61 11.05
C LEU A 9 3.18 17.55 12.58
N ASN A 10 4.00 18.28 13.34
CA ASN A 10 3.90 18.32 14.79
C ASN A 10 2.57 18.94 15.26
N GLU A 11 2.14 20.04 14.63
CA GLU A 11 0.86 20.70 14.92
C GLU A 11 -0.34 19.75 14.71
N THR A 12 -0.29 18.93 13.65
CA THR A 12 -1.35 17.94 13.35
C THR A 12 -1.33 16.79 14.36
N PHE A 13 -0.14 16.32 14.74
CA PHE A 13 0.03 15.29 15.76
C PHE A 13 -0.50 15.72 17.13
N ASP A 14 -0.18 16.93 17.56
CA ASP A 14 -0.65 17.48 18.84
C ASP A 14 -2.17 17.65 18.87
N ARG A 15 -2.76 18.12 17.76
CA ARG A 15 -4.22 18.22 17.61
C ARG A 15 -4.90 16.85 17.68
N CYS A 16 -4.35 15.85 17.00
CA CYS A 16 -4.81 14.47 17.04
C CYS A 16 -4.77 13.86 18.44
N LEU A 17 -3.66 14.06 19.15
CA LEU A 17 -3.48 13.56 20.51
C LEU A 17 -4.49 14.22 21.46
N ALA A 18 -4.68 15.54 21.35
CA ALA A 18 -5.65 16.26 22.17
C ALA A 18 -7.09 15.78 21.92
N ASP A 19 -7.49 15.60 20.66
CA ASP A 19 -8.82 15.11 20.31
C ASP A 19 -9.05 13.65 20.77
N THR A 20 -8.03 12.80 20.63
CA THR A 20 -8.08 11.41 21.11
C THR A 20 -8.19 11.37 22.62
N ALA A 21 -7.40 12.19 23.34
CA ALA A 21 -7.46 12.29 24.79
C ALA A 21 -8.84 12.79 25.26
N LEU A 22 -9.42 13.78 24.58
CA LEU A 22 -10.76 14.27 24.90
C LEU A 22 -11.83 13.17 24.72
N LYS A 23 -11.73 12.38 23.65
CA LYS A 23 -12.66 11.27 23.37
C LYS A 23 -12.50 10.10 24.32
N THR A 24 -11.28 9.74 24.70
CA THR A 24 -11.05 8.67 25.69
C THR A 24 -11.52 9.07 27.07
N VAL A 25 -11.25 10.31 27.50
CA VAL A 25 -11.68 10.81 28.82
C VAL A 25 -13.20 10.90 28.89
N SER A 26 -13.85 11.49 27.89
CA SER A 26 -15.32 11.59 27.87
C SER A 26 -16.00 10.21 27.86
N ALA A 27 -15.51 9.27 27.05
CA ALA A 27 -16.04 7.90 27.02
C ALA A 27 -15.70 7.11 28.31
N GLY A 28 -14.55 7.38 28.93
CA GLY A 28 -14.13 6.79 30.20
C GLY A 28 -15.02 7.22 31.36
N ILE A 29 -15.39 8.50 31.44
CA ILE A 29 -16.33 9.02 32.46
C ILE A 29 -17.70 8.32 32.33
N VAL A 30 -18.21 8.20 31.10
CA VAL A 30 -19.47 7.48 30.84
C VAL A 30 -19.33 6.00 31.22
N GLY A 31 -18.22 5.36 30.87
CA GLY A 31 -17.91 3.98 31.24
C GLY A 31 -17.81 3.76 32.75
N LEU A 32 -17.31 4.75 33.50
CA LEU A 32 -17.20 4.71 34.96
C LEU A 32 -18.58 4.78 35.64
N ILE A 33 -19.45 5.67 35.17
CA ILE A 33 -20.84 5.76 35.65
C ILE A 33 -21.59 4.45 35.36
N ALA A 34 -21.46 3.91 34.14
CA ALA A 34 -22.06 2.64 33.77
C ALA A 34 -21.51 1.46 34.61
N ALA A 35 -20.20 1.43 34.87
CA ALA A 35 -19.59 0.37 35.68
C ALA A 35 -20.14 0.34 37.11
N ALA A 36 -20.44 1.50 37.71
CA ALA A 36 -21.07 1.60 39.03
C ALA A 36 -22.52 1.08 39.04
N VAL A 37 -23.31 1.38 38.00
CA VAL A 37 -24.71 0.93 37.88
C VAL A 37 -24.80 -0.58 37.65
N PHE A 38 -23.96 -1.13 36.76
CA PHE A 38 -23.98 -2.55 36.41
C PHE A 38 -23.12 -3.43 37.32
N LYS A 39 -22.44 -2.84 38.33
CA LYS A 39 -21.49 -3.51 39.24
C LYS A 39 -20.47 -4.40 38.51
N ARG A 40 -20.07 -4.01 37.29
CA ARG A 40 -19.20 -4.79 36.40
C ARG A 40 -18.21 -3.85 35.73
N GLN A 41 -16.95 -4.25 35.63
CA GLN A 41 -15.87 -3.36 35.12
C GLN A 41 -15.80 -3.28 33.59
N PHE A 42 -16.44 -4.19 32.86
CA PHE A 42 -16.39 -4.25 31.39
C PHE A 42 -16.83 -2.93 30.68
N PRO A 43 -17.87 -2.19 31.14
CA PRO A 43 -18.25 -0.90 30.53
C PRO A 43 -17.17 0.16 30.55
N LEU A 44 -16.27 0.16 31.56
CA LEU A 44 -15.14 1.08 31.63
C LEU A 44 -14.11 0.78 30.52
N TRP A 45 -13.74 -0.49 30.38
CA TRP A 45 -12.84 -0.95 29.31
C TRP A 45 -13.43 -0.72 27.92
N LEU A 46 -14.74 -0.98 27.75
CA LEU A 46 -15.45 -0.74 26.51
C LEU A 46 -15.50 0.75 26.16
N GLY A 47 -15.78 1.63 27.13
CA GLY A 47 -15.80 3.09 26.93
C GLY A 47 -14.44 3.63 26.51
N LEU A 48 -13.37 3.26 27.23
CA LEU A 48 -12.00 3.67 26.88
C LEU A 48 -11.59 3.15 25.49
N GLY A 49 -11.91 1.89 25.17
CA GLY A 49 -11.61 1.28 23.87
C GLY A 49 -12.36 1.95 22.71
N MET A 50 -13.65 2.28 22.90
CA MET A 50 -14.44 2.98 21.90
C MET A 50 -13.92 4.41 21.63
N GLY A 51 -13.62 5.17 22.69
CA GLY A 51 -13.07 6.53 22.57
C GLY A 51 -11.71 6.54 21.87
N PHE A 52 -10.83 5.60 22.21
CA PHE A 52 -9.51 5.46 21.59
C PHE A 52 -9.62 5.06 20.11
N GLY A 53 -10.47 4.08 19.79
CA GLY A 53 -10.68 3.61 18.41
C GLY A 53 -11.25 4.70 17.48
N MET A 54 -12.18 5.52 17.98
CA MET A 54 -12.73 6.65 17.23
C MET A 54 -11.69 7.77 17.04
N GLY A 55 -10.87 8.05 18.06
CA GLY A 55 -9.77 9.04 17.98
C GLY A 55 -8.70 8.66 16.95
N ILE A 56 -8.24 7.40 16.98
CA ILE A 56 -7.24 6.89 16.04
C ILE A 56 -7.73 6.92 14.60
N SER A 57 -8.99 6.53 14.36
CA SER A 57 -9.52 6.45 13.00
C SER A 57 -9.63 7.83 12.35
N ASN A 58 -10.07 8.85 13.09
CA ASN A 58 -10.05 10.24 12.67
C ASN A 58 -8.63 10.76 12.45
N CYS A 59 -7.72 10.53 13.40
CA CYS A 59 -6.35 11.04 13.30
C CYS A 59 -5.59 10.44 12.10
N ARG A 60 -5.70 9.13 11.88
CA ARG A 60 -5.04 8.44 10.77
C ARG A 60 -5.46 9.02 9.42
N HIS A 61 -6.73 9.40 9.28
CA HIS A 61 -7.24 10.01 8.06
C HIS A 61 -6.61 11.39 7.83
N ASP A 62 -6.58 12.24 8.85
CA ASP A 62 -6.05 13.61 8.78
C ASP A 62 -4.53 13.64 8.53
N MET A 63 -3.82 12.71 9.18
CA MET A 63 -2.39 12.47 8.94
C MET A 63 -2.11 12.06 7.51
N ARG A 64 -2.86 11.08 6.97
CA ARG A 64 -2.68 10.60 5.58
C ARG A 64 -2.85 11.75 4.58
N GLN A 65 -3.81 12.64 4.79
CA GLN A 65 -4.02 13.82 3.94
C GLN A 65 -2.84 14.80 4.02
N SER A 66 -2.32 15.05 5.23
CA SER A 66 -1.20 15.97 5.46
C SER A 66 0.13 15.43 4.90
N PHE A 67 0.36 14.12 4.98
CA PHE A 67 1.51 13.46 4.34
C PHE A 67 1.51 13.61 2.82
N ILE A 68 0.35 13.49 2.17
CA ILE A 68 0.22 13.66 0.71
C ILE A 68 0.58 15.10 0.31
N HIS A 69 0.07 16.10 1.03
CA HIS A 69 0.41 17.51 0.76
C HIS A 69 1.91 17.80 0.97
N SER A 70 2.50 17.25 2.03
CA SER A 70 3.95 17.42 2.28
C SER A 70 4.81 16.82 1.18
N LYS A 71 4.38 15.67 0.61
CA LYS A 71 5.05 15.04 -0.54
C LYS A 71 4.98 15.94 -1.79
N GLN A 72 3.84 16.58 -2.04
CA GLN A 72 3.67 17.52 -3.15
C GLN A 72 4.50 18.79 -2.97
N ASP A 73 4.61 19.32 -1.75
CA ASP A 73 5.44 20.50 -1.46
C ASP A 73 6.93 20.18 -1.62
N LEU A 74 7.37 18.95 -1.31
CA LEU A 74 8.74 18.48 -1.54
C LEU A 74 9.04 18.30 -3.03
N GLU A 75 8.12 17.70 -3.80
CA GLU A 75 8.25 17.58 -5.26
C GLU A 75 8.25 18.96 -5.93
N GLN A 76 7.40 19.89 -5.49
CA GLN A 76 7.34 21.23 -6.06
C GLN A 76 8.55 22.09 -5.69
N LYS A 77 9.09 21.94 -4.47
CA LYS A 77 10.34 22.60 -4.08
C LYS A 77 11.54 22.05 -4.84
N SER A 78 11.59 20.73 -5.07
CA SER A 78 12.59 20.08 -5.93
C SER A 78 12.51 20.61 -7.36
N ASN A 79 11.29 20.74 -7.90
CA ASN A 79 11.06 21.26 -9.25
C ASN A 79 11.37 22.77 -9.36
N LEU A 80 11.21 23.56 -8.29
CA LEU A 80 11.54 24.98 -8.27
C LEU A 80 13.04 25.24 -8.11
N THR A 81 13.76 24.41 -7.34
CA THR A 81 15.23 24.46 -7.25
C THR A 81 15.93 24.10 -8.56
N MET A 82 15.26 23.36 -9.46
CA MET A 82 15.78 23.03 -10.78
C MET A 82 15.62 24.16 -11.82
N ILE A 83 14.88 25.24 -11.50
CA ILE A 83 14.68 26.39 -12.40
C ILE A 83 15.73 27.48 -12.19
N GLU A 84 16.43 27.51 -11.05
CA GLU A 84 17.41 28.56 -10.74
C GLU A 84 18.86 28.26 -11.15
N GLU A 85 19.19 27.02 -11.56
CA GLU A 85 20.59 26.62 -11.88
C GLU A 85 20.87 26.14 -13.32
N SER A 86 19.89 26.05 -14.22
CA SER A 86 20.20 25.64 -15.60
C SER A 86 19.53 26.54 -16.62
N GLY A 87 20.22 27.66 -16.90
CA GLY A 87 20.12 28.29 -18.20
C GLY A 87 20.50 27.27 -19.27
N ASN A 88 19.54 27.03 -20.16
CA ASN A 88 19.67 26.37 -21.47
C ASN A 88 19.72 24.83 -21.44
N THR A 89 18.57 24.19 -21.63
CA THR A 89 18.22 23.40 -22.85
C THR A 89 16.86 22.72 -22.60
N GLU A 90 15.93 22.97 -23.50
CA GLU A 90 14.59 22.39 -23.55
C GLU A 90 14.63 20.87 -23.71
N VAL A 91 14.10 20.11 -22.73
CA VAL A 91 13.73 18.70 -22.94
C VAL A 91 12.42 18.36 -22.23
N GLN A 92 11.41 18.15 -23.06
CA GLN A 92 10.10 17.57 -22.79
C GLN A 92 10.21 16.09 -22.36
N PRO A 93 9.55 15.62 -21.27
CA PRO A 93 9.52 14.20 -20.97
C PRO A 93 8.32 13.53 -21.65
N GLN A 94 8.55 13.08 -22.89
CA GLN A 94 7.80 11.99 -23.50
C GLN A 94 8.52 10.69 -23.12
N PHE A 95 7.96 9.93 -22.18
CA PHE A 95 8.31 8.51 -22.02
C PHE A 95 7.10 7.65 -22.39
N ALA A 96 6.89 7.54 -23.70
CA ALA A 96 6.25 6.38 -24.29
C ALA A 96 7.32 5.29 -24.39
N LEU A 97 7.28 4.29 -23.50
CA LEU A 97 8.06 3.06 -23.68
C LEU A 97 7.16 2.02 -24.34
N GLY A 98 7.18 2.04 -25.68
CA GLY A 98 6.66 0.98 -26.52
C GLY A 98 7.57 -0.24 -26.52
N THR A 99 6.93 -1.39 -26.45
CA THR A 99 7.28 -2.62 -27.18
C THR A 99 8.62 -3.28 -26.85
N LEU A 100 8.60 -4.13 -25.83
CA LEU A 100 9.29 -5.43 -25.89
C LEU A 100 8.24 -6.53 -25.67
N LEU A 101 7.66 -7.01 -26.77
CA LEU A 101 6.82 -8.20 -26.78
C LEU A 101 7.69 -9.43 -26.49
N ILE A 102 7.68 -9.88 -25.23
CA ILE A 102 7.89 -11.30 -24.93
C ILE A 102 6.51 -11.85 -24.63
N SER A 103 6.01 -12.68 -25.55
CA SER A 103 4.85 -13.54 -25.37
C SER A 103 5.11 -14.53 -24.24
N VAL A 104 4.92 -14.09 -23.00
CA VAL A 104 4.67 -15.01 -21.89
C VAL A 104 3.16 -15.16 -21.84
N SER A 105 2.71 -16.36 -22.22
CA SER A 105 1.34 -16.84 -22.13
C SER A 105 0.67 -16.37 -20.83
N MET A 106 -0.16 -15.34 -20.96
CA MET A 106 -1.11 -14.89 -19.95
C MET A 106 -2.28 -15.86 -19.97
N ASP A 107 -2.35 -16.73 -18.96
CA ASP A 107 -3.64 -17.23 -18.46
C ASP A 107 -4.00 -16.43 -17.20
N GLU A 108 -4.13 -15.11 -17.42
CA GLU A 108 -4.76 -14.11 -16.53
C GLU A 108 -6.12 -13.71 -17.15
N LYS A 109 -6.73 -14.62 -17.92
CA LYS A 109 -7.96 -14.34 -18.63
C LYS A 109 -9.14 -14.47 -17.67
N ARG A 110 -9.61 -13.30 -17.23
CA ARG A 110 -10.96 -13.01 -16.70
C ARG A 110 -11.13 -13.26 -15.19
N VAL A 111 -10.33 -12.59 -14.36
CA VAL A 111 -10.72 -12.36 -12.96
C VAL A 111 -11.90 -11.40 -12.97
N ASP A 112 -13.00 -11.76 -12.30
CA ASP A 112 -14.11 -10.83 -12.08
C ASP A 112 -13.72 -9.85 -10.97
N CYS A 113 -13.36 -8.62 -11.35
CA CYS A 113 -12.96 -7.59 -10.41
C CYS A 113 -14.12 -7.08 -9.54
N PHE A 114 -15.37 -7.47 -9.83
CA PHE A 114 -16.53 -7.18 -8.98
C PHE A 114 -16.72 -8.24 -7.88
N ASP A 115 -16.18 -9.44 -8.07
CA ASP A 115 -16.11 -10.48 -7.04
C ASP A 115 -14.79 -10.37 -6.26
N LEU A 116 -14.90 -9.81 -5.06
CA LEU A 116 -13.75 -9.64 -4.17
C LEU A 116 -13.05 -10.97 -3.85
N LEU A 117 -13.80 -12.08 -3.75
CA LEU A 117 -13.23 -13.38 -3.42
C LEU A 117 -12.42 -13.93 -4.60
N ALA A 118 -12.92 -13.79 -5.83
CA ALA A 118 -12.19 -14.19 -7.03
C ALA A 118 -10.88 -13.41 -7.19
N PHE A 119 -10.93 -12.09 -6.96
CA PHE A 119 -9.74 -11.24 -6.96
C PHE A 119 -8.73 -11.65 -5.87
N GLN A 120 -9.18 -11.83 -4.62
CA GLN A 120 -8.30 -12.22 -3.51
C GLN A 120 -7.67 -13.60 -3.70
N ASP A 121 -8.43 -14.58 -4.21
CA ASP A 121 -7.93 -15.93 -4.50
C ASP A 121 -6.83 -15.89 -5.57
N MET A 122 -7.06 -15.15 -6.66
CA MET A 122 -6.05 -15.00 -7.70
C MET A 122 -4.80 -14.28 -7.18
N LEU A 123 -4.97 -13.20 -6.41
CA LEU A 123 -3.86 -12.46 -5.83
C LEU A 123 -3.02 -13.32 -4.88
N ASN A 124 -3.67 -14.15 -4.07
CA ASN A 124 -3.00 -15.09 -3.17
C ASN A 124 -2.24 -16.19 -3.92
N LYS A 125 -2.78 -16.70 -5.04
CA LYS A 125 -2.06 -17.65 -5.90
C LYS A 125 -0.79 -17.06 -6.52
N LEU A 126 -0.85 -15.78 -6.92
CA LEU A 126 0.33 -15.05 -7.39
C LEU A 126 1.37 -14.92 -6.26
N ARG A 127 0.96 -14.58 -5.04
CA ARG A 127 1.84 -14.48 -3.86
C ARG A 127 2.50 -15.81 -3.48
N GLN A 128 1.76 -16.92 -3.53
CA GLN A 128 2.33 -18.26 -3.25
C GLN A 128 3.45 -18.64 -4.24
N THR A 129 3.34 -18.17 -5.48
CA THR A 129 4.39 -18.36 -6.47
C THR A 129 5.66 -17.58 -6.09
N ASP A 130 5.50 -16.34 -5.61
CA ASP A 130 6.61 -15.51 -5.10
C ASP A 130 7.26 -16.10 -3.85
N ASP A 131 6.48 -16.62 -2.91
CA ASP A 131 6.99 -17.27 -1.69
C ASP A 131 7.87 -18.48 -2.05
N LYS A 132 7.47 -19.25 -3.07
CA LYS A 132 8.27 -20.36 -3.59
C LYS A 132 9.58 -19.87 -4.21
N ILE A 133 9.54 -18.80 -5.01
CA ILE A 133 10.74 -18.19 -5.60
C ILE A 133 11.71 -17.70 -4.51
N LEU A 134 11.18 -17.06 -3.45
CA LEU A 134 11.98 -16.57 -2.33
C LEU A 134 12.56 -17.71 -1.49
N PHE A 135 11.80 -18.78 -1.29
CA PHE A 135 12.29 -20.00 -0.65
C PHE A 135 13.41 -20.66 -1.47
N GLU A 136 13.24 -20.74 -2.79
CA GLU A 136 14.27 -21.22 -3.71
C GLU A 136 15.54 -20.36 -3.64
N LEU A 137 15.43 -19.04 -3.49
CA LEU A 137 16.58 -18.17 -3.27
C LEU A 137 17.34 -18.51 -1.97
N ASN A 138 16.61 -18.69 -0.87
CA ASN A 138 17.21 -19.00 0.42
C ASN A 138 17.85 -20.40 0.47
N THR A 139 17.36 -21.34 -0.34
CA THR A 139 17.87 -22.72 -0.41
C THR A 139 18.95 -22.92 -1.47
N ALA A 140 18.88 -22.24 -2.61
CA ALA A 140 19.86 -22.33 -3.69
C ALA A 140 21.17 -21.58 -3.40
N LEU A 141 21.16 -20.65 -2.45
CA LEU A 141 22.35 -19.96 -1.96
C LEU A 141 22.63 -20.35 -0.50
N PRO A 142 22.99 -21.62 -0.23
CA PRO A 142 23.33 -22.04 1.12
C PRO A 142 24.61 -21.33 1.59
N SER A 143 24.84 -21.38 2.91
CA SER A 143 26.08 -20.88 3.51
C SER A 143 27.32 -21.49 2.84
N LYS A 144 28.47 -20.82 2.98
CA LYS A 144 29.74 -21.06 2.26
C LYS A 144 30.23 -22.53 2.22
N SER A 145 29.65 -23.42 3.01
CA SER A 145 30.01 -24.84 3.14
C SER A 145 29.27 -25.80 2.19
N PHE A 146 28.27 -25.35 1.40
CA PHE A 146 27.44 -26.25 0.57
C PHE A 146 27.25 -25.77 -0.89
N SER A 147 28.18 -25.00 -1.44
CA SER A 147 28.01 -24.37 -2.76
C SER A 147 28.86 -24.94 -3.90
N ASP A 148 29.36 -26.15 -3.75
CA ASP A 148 30.13 -26.77 -4.82
C ASP A 148 29.16 -27.12 -5.96
N ASN A 149 29.38 -26.49 -7.14
CA ASN A 149 28.70 -26.72 -8.43
C ASN A 149 27.49 -25.81 -8.81
N VAL A 150 27.28 -24.65 -8.19
CA VAL A 150 26.24 -23.69 -8.64
C VAL A 150 26.84 -22.32 -8.94
N ASP A 151 26.65 -21.81 -10.17
CA ASP A 151 26.92 -20.41 -10.51
C ASP A 151 25.88 -19.51 -9.80
N LYS A 152 26.32 -18.96 -8.66
CA LYS A 152 25.50 -18.11 -7.80
C LYS A 152 25.01 -16.86 -8.53
N GLY A 153 25.78 -16.34 -9.48
CA GLY A 153 25.43 -15.11 -10.19
C GLY A 153 24.44 -15.31 -11.33
N GLU A 154 24.54 -16.42 -12.05
CA GLU A 154 23.49 -16.81 -13.01
C GLU A 154 22.18 -17.13 -12.28
N LYS A 155 22.23 -17.88 -11.17
CA LYS A 155 21.04 -18.21 -10.38
C LYS A 155 20.38 -16.97 -9.77
N CYS A 156 21.16 -16.03 -9.23
CA CYS A 156 20.65 -14.73 -8.74
C CYS A 156 19.94 -13.93 -9.84
N ARG A 157 20.54 -13.84 -11.04
CA ARG A 157 19.93 -13.14 -12.18
C ARG A 157 18.64 -13.80 -12.64
N SER A 158 18.60 -15.13 -12.70
CA SER A 158 17.39 -15.88 -13.07
C SER A 158 16.26 -15.64 -12.06
N ILE A 159 16.53 -15.78 -10.76
CA ILE A 159 15.54 -15.57 -9.70
C ILE A 159 15.04 -14.12 -9.69
N TYR A 160 15.95 -13.15 -9.80
CA TYR A 160 15.56 -11.73 -9.83
C TYR A 160 14.65 -11.42 -11.01
N LYS A 161 14.96 -11.94 -12.20
CA LYS A 161 14.11 -11.77 -13.39
C LYS A 161 12.72 -12.39 -13.21
N GLU A 162 12.65 -13.58 -12.62
CA GLU A 162 11.38 -14.25 -12.34
C GLU A 162 10.55 -13.47 -11.32
N LEU A 163 11.18 -12.99 -10.24
CA LEU A 163 10.55 -12.18 -9.22
C LEU A 163 10.02 -10.85 -9.78
N LEU A 164 10.78 -10.17 -10.65
CA LEU A 164 10.31 -8.98 -11.35
C LEU A 164 9.11 -9.26 -12.26
N ALA A 165 9.13 -10.37 -13.00
CA ALA A 165 8.02 -10.75 -13.87
C ALA A 165 6.73 -10.96 -13.06
N MET A 166 6.84 -11.56 -11.87
CA MET A 166 5.70 -11.76 -10.98
C MET A 166 5.20 -10.45 -10.34
N ARG A 167 6.10 -9.54 -9.95
CA ARG A 167 5.71 -8.19 -9.49
C ARG A 167 4.85 -7.46 -10.52
N VAL A 168 5.27 -7.50 -11.79
CA VAL A 168 4.53 -6.84 -12.89
C VAL A 168 3.14 -7.45 -13.06
N LYS A 169 3.03 -8.79 -13.04
CA LYS A 169 1.73 -9.48 -13.14
C LYS A 169 0.77 -9.06 -12.02
N ARG A 170 1.26 -9.11 -10.78
CA ARG A 170 0.48 -8.78 -9.59
C ARG A 170 0.02 -7.32 -9.58
N MET A 171 0.91 -6.40 -9.93
CA MET A 171 0.59 -4.98 -10.04
C MET A 171 -0.41 -4.71 -11.17
N ASN A 172 -0.27 -5.39 -12.32
CA ASN A 172 -1.21 -5.27 -13.43
C ASN A 172 -2.61 -5.72 -13.04
N LEU A 173 -2.77 -6.89 -12.40
CA LEU A 173 -4.06 -7.38 -11.92
C LEU A 173 -4.74 -6.38 -10.97
N ILE A 174 -4.00 -5.84 -10.01
CA ILE A 174 -4.54 -4.87 -9.04
C ILE A 174 -4.94 -3.59 -9.74
N GLN A 175 -4.09 -3.05 -10.60
CA GLN A 175 -4.37 -1.82 -11.34
C GLN A 175 -5.59 -2.00 -12.24
N HIS A 176 -5.68 -3.12 -12.96
CA HIS A 176 -6.83 -3.48 -13.78
C HIS A 176 -8.14 -3.47 -12.97
N CYS A 177 -8.17 -4.16 -11.83
CA CYS A 177 -9.36 -4.20 -10.98
C CYS A 177 -9.68 -2.87 -10.30
N VAL A 178 -8.69 -2.04 -10.00
CA VAL A 178 -8.88 -0.67 -9.52
C VAL A 178 -9.59 0.17 -10.59
N ASP A 179 -9.11 0.13 -11.83
CA ASP A 179 -9.65 0.92 -12.93
C ASP A 179 -11.07 0.49 -13.30
N GLU A 180 -11.32 -0.83 -13.34
CA GLU A 180 -12.64 -1.38 -13.63
C GLU A 180 -13.67 -1.01 -12.54
N ASN A 181 -13.30 -1.12 -11.26
CA ASN A 181 -14.19 -0.72 -10.17
C ASN A 181 -14.43 0.80 -10.14
N GLN A 182 -13.42 1.61 -10.47
CA GLN A 182 -13.59 3.06 -10.60
C GLN A 182 -14.59 3.39 -11.71
N ALA A 183 -14.44 2.79 -12.88
CA ALA A 183 -15.36 2.96 -14.00
C ALA A 183 -16.79 2.52 -13.63
N ASN A 184 -16.93 1.40 -12.91
CA ASN A 184 -18.23 0.91 -12.44
C ASN A 184 -18.90 1.88 -11.46
N ILE A 185 -18.16 2.46 -10.51
CA ILE A 185 -18.70 3.48 -9.60
C ILE A 185 -19.20 4.67 -10.42
N THR A 186 -18.40 5.18 -11.35
CA THR A 186 -18.82 6.29 -12.24
C THR A 186 -20.07 5.94 -13.05
N ARG A 187 -20.19 4.70 -13.54
CA ARG A 187 -21.39 4.22 -14.23
C ARG A 187 -22.62 4.20 -13.31
N LEU A 188 -22.51 3.64 -12.12
CA LEU A 188 -23.60 3.58 -11.14
C LEU A 188 -24.13 4.97 -10.75
N TRP A 189 -23.24 5.97 -10.64
CA TRP A 189 -23.63 7.36 -10.43
C TRP A 189 -24.41 7.95 -11.62
N LYS A 190 -23.97 7.68 -12.86
CA LYS A 190 -24.66 8.14 -14.08
C LYS A 190 -26.05 7.54 -14.22
N GLU A 191 -26.19 6.26 -13.90
CA GLU A 191 -27.45 5.51 -13.99
C GLU A 191 -28.41 5.79 -12.81
N LYS A 192 -28.01 6.62 -11.85
CA LYS A 192 -28.77 6.88 -10.60
C LYS A 192 -29.15 5.58 -9.87
N ALA A 193 -28.22 4.63 -9.85
CA ALA A 193 -28.38 3.36 -9.15
C ALA A 193 -28.65 3.58 -7.65
N PRO A 194 -29.27 2.60 -6.96
CA PRO A 194 -29.51 2.71 -5.52
C PRO A 194 -28.20 2.88 -4.75
N ILE A 195 -28.22 3.73 -3.72
CA ILE A 195 -27.06 4.12 -2.91
C ILE A 195 -26.32 2.90 -2.32
N GLY A 196 -27.05 1.81 -2.03
CA GLY A 196 -26.46 0.56 -1.56
C GLY A 196 -25.43 -0.03 -2.54
N ASN A 197 -25.72 -0.04 -3.84
CA ASN A 197 -24.83 -0.59 -4.86
C ASN A 197 -23.56 0.24 -5.00
N ILE A 198 -23.70 1.57 -4.95
CA ILE A 198 -22.57 2.50 -4.99
C ILE A 198 -21.67 2.29 -3.77
N ARG A 199 -22.25 2.17 -2.57
CA ARG A 199 -21.50 1.96 -1.33
C ARG A 199 -20.79 0.62 -1.31
N ASN A 200 -21.41 -0.43 -1.85
CA ASN A 200 -20.79 -1.74 -2.00
C ASN A 200 -19.59 -1.68 -2.95
N ALA A 201 -19.75 -1.12 -4.15
CA ALA A 201 -18.67 -0.95 -5.11
C ALA A 201 -17.52 -0.08 -4.53
N GLN A 202 -17.83 0.97 -3.78
CA GLN A 202 -16.83 1.78 -3.07
C GLN A 202 -16.07 1.00 -1.99
N ASN A 203 -16.74 0.11 -1.25
CA ASN A 203 -16.09 -0.74 -0.26
C ASN A 203 -15.16 -1.77 -0.93
N THR A 204 -15.59 -2.39 -2.02
CA THR A 204 -14.75 -3.30 -2.83
C THR A 204 -13.51 -2.57 -3.34
N LEU A 205 -13.67 -1.38 -3.93
CA LEU A 205 -12.54 -0.58 -4.39
C LEU A 205 -11.59 -0.19 -3.25
N ARG A 206 -12.10 0.10 -2.06
CA ARG A 206 -11.26 0.37 -0.88
C ARG A 206 -10.40 -0.84 -0.52
N MET A 207 -10.98 -2.04 -0.53
CA MET A 207 -10.26 -3.29 -0.25
C MET A 207 -9.16 -3.54 -1.30
N ILE A 208 -9.49 -3.41 -2.58
CA ILE A 208 -8.51 -3.60 -3.67
C ILE A 208 -7.36 -2.57 -3.55
N ARG A 209 -7.67 -1.30 -3.23
CA ARG A 209 -6.64 -0.29 -3.00
C ARG A 209 -5.76 -0.58 -1.79
N SER A 210 -6.29 -1.18 -0.73
CA SER A 210 -5.44 -1.60 0.39
C SER A 210 -4.49 -2.74 0.01
N GLU A 211 -4.85 -3.60 -0.94
CA GLU A 211 -3.91 -4.59 -1.47
C GLU A 211 -2.73 -3.91 -2.18
N MET A 212 -2.93 -2.81 -2.91
CA MET A 212 -1.83 -2.01 -3.49
C MET A 212 -0.81 -1.55 -2.43
N ASP A 213 -1.29 -1.09 -1.27
CA ASP A 213 -0.43 -0.67 -0.17
C ASP A 213 0.36 -1.87 0.40
N VAL A 214 -0.28 -3.04 0.56
CA VAL A 214 0.38 -4.29 0.97
C VAL A 214 1.44 -4.74 -0.04
N GLU A 215 1.13 -4.64 -1.33
CA GLU A 215 2.03 -5.02 -2.41
C GLU A 215 3.32 -4.21 -2.45
N ASN A 216 3.23 -2.90 -2.20
CA ASN A 216 4.41 -2.06 -2.10
C ASN A 216 5.34 -2.51 -0.98
N ILE A 217 4.77 -2.87 0.19
CA ILE A 217 5.53 -3.38 1.32
C ILE A 217 6.17 -4.74 1.00
N VAL A 218 5.42 -5.65 0.39
CA VAL A 218 5.94 -6.97 -0.01
C VAL A 218 7.09 -6.82 -1.01
N ASN A 219 6.95 -5.93 -2.00
CA ASN A 219 7.97 -5.67 -3.01
C ASN A 219 9.26 -5.15 -2.39
N GLU A 220 9.17 -4.21 -1.45
CA GLU A 220 10.32 -3.68 -0.71
C GLU A 220 11.04 -4.78 0.08
N GLN A 221 10.28 -5.65 0.76
CA GLN A 221 10.84 -6.78 1.50
C GLN A 221 11.55 -7.79 0.59
N SER A 222 10.90 -8.20 -0.51
CA SER A 222 11.50 -9.12 -1.48
C SER A 222 12.77 -8.54 -2.10
N GLU A 223 12.78 -7.23 -2.38
CA GLU A 223 13.95 -6.54 -2.93
C GLU A 223 15.11 -6.54 -1.95
N LYS A 224 14.83 -6.27 -0.67
CA LYS A 224 15.84 -6.34 0.39
C LYS A 224 16.45 -7.74 0.49
N VAL A 225 15.64 -8.79 0.46
CA VAL A 225 16.16 -10.17 0.54
C VAL A 225 17.05 -10.50 -0.67
N VAL A 226 16.60 -10.13 -1.89
CA VAL A 226 17.41 -10.32 -3.09
C VAL A 226 18.71 -9.54 -2.99
N HIS A 227 18.64 -8.25 -2.63
CA HIS A 227 19.82 -7.41 -2.46
C HIS A 227 20.79 -8.03 -1.45
N ASP A 228 20.34 -8.39 -0.25
CA ASP A 228 21.20 -8.92 0.81
C ASP A 228 21.88 -10.26 0.41
N ARG A 229 21.22 -11.08 -0.40
CA ARG A 229 21.74 -12.39 -0.83
C ARG A 229 22.55 -12.35 -2.13
N CYS A 230 22.19 -11.46 -3.05
CA CYS A 230 22.74 -11.38 -4.40
C CYS A 230 23.62 -10.15 -4.65
N ARG A 231 23.89 -9.30 -3.64
CA ARG A 231 24.68 -8.05 -3.74
C ARG A 231 26.01 -8.19 -4.50
N THR A 232 26.67 -9.33 -4.37
CA THR A 232 27.99 -9.56 -4.99
C THR A 232 27.90 -10.04 -6.44
N PHE A 233 26.70 -10.28 -6.95
CA PHE A 233 26.46 -10.91 -8.25
C PHE A 233 25.50 -10.14 -9.17
N LEU A 234 24.79 -9.15 -8.62
CA LEU A 234 23.93 -8.19 -9.33
C LEU A 234 24.61 -6.82 -9.31
#